data_AF-A0A432UC01-F1
#
_entry.id   AF-A0A432UC01-F1
#
_cell.length_a   1.000
_cell.length_b   1.000
_cell.length_c   1.000
_cell.angle_alpha   90.00
_cell.angle_beta   90.00
_cell.angle_gamma   90.00
#
_symmetry.space_group_name_H-M   'P 1'
#
loop_
_entity.id
_entity.type
_entity.pdbx_description
1 polymer ?
#
loop_
_entity_poly.entity_id
_entity_poly.type
_entity_poly.pdbx_seq_one_letter_code
_entity_poly.pdbx_strand_id
1 'polypeptide(L)'
;MSPARFFAPEIREGEVLELDPEEAHHLREVRRISSGEEVRLLDGRGREFVARVLRVSRREVLVLPETLARTEPHPPFRLELLLPLLKGGRTEFLVEKATE
;
A
#
# COMPACT_ATOMS: atom_id res chain seq x y z
N MET A 1 -4.39 -17.37 1.30
CA MET A 1 -3.37 -16.40 0.84
C MET A 1 -3.70 -15.06 1.47
N SER A 2 -2.70 -14.26 1.87
CA SER A 2 -2.96 -12.89 2.35
C SER A 2 -3.48 -12.04 1.18
N PRO A 3 -4.47 -11.16 1.39
CA PRO A 3 -4.92 -10.24 0.35
C PRO A 3 -3.78 -9.32 -0.10
N ALA A 4 -3.81 -8.90 -1.37
CA ALA A 4 -2.82 -7.98 -1.93
C ALA A 4 -2.98 -6.59 -1.30
N ARG A 5 -1.86 -5.93 -0.99
CA ARG A 5 -1.82 -4.60 -0.37
C ARG A 5 -1.20 -3.58 -1.32
N PHE A 6 -1.77 -2.40 -1.37
CA PHE A 6 -1.33 -1.26 -2.18
C PHE A 6 -1.27 -0.02 -1.29
N PHE A 7 -0.26 0.82 -1.50
CA PHE A 7 -0.12 2.07 -0.78
C PHE A 7 -1.01 3.17 -1.40
N ALA A 8 -1.63 4.00 -0.56
CA ALA A 8 -2.44 5.14 -0.96
C ALA A 8 -2.50 6.16 0.19
N PRO A 9 -1.77 7.29 0.13
CA PRO A 9 -1.60 8.19 1.28
C PRO A 9 -2.88 8.94 1.70
N GLU A 10 -3.83 9.11 0.77
CA GLU A 10 -5.06 9.87 0.97
C GLU A 10 -6.28 8.98 0.69
N ILE A 11 -6.76 8.28 1.71
CA ILE A 11 -7.92 7.37 1.64
C ILE A 11 -9.11 8.03 2.33
N ARG A 12 -10.25 8.07 1.62
CA ARG A 12 -11.57 8.40 2.19
C ARG A 12 -12.50 7.21 1.96
N GLU A 13 -13.04 6.67 3.05
CA GLU A 13 -13.99 5.56 2.99
C GLU A 13 -15.25 5.98 2.21
N GLY A 14 -15.68 5.13 1.27
CA GLY A 14 -16.82 5.40 0.41
C GLY A 14 -16.54 6.32 -0.79
N GLU A 15 -15.32 6.86 -0.93
CA GLU A 15 -14.95 7.69 -2.08
C GLU A 15 -14.02 6.95 -3.04
N VAL A 16 -14.28 7.07 -4.34
CA VAL A 16 -13.44 6.44 -5.37
C VAL A 16 -12.06 7.12 -5.39
N LEU A 17 -11.03 6.29 -5.35
CA LEU A 17 -9.63 6.69 -5.43
C LEU A 17 -9.03 6.14 -6.74
N GLU A 18 -8.30 7.00 -7.45
CA GLU A 18 -7.37 6.55 -8.49
C GLU A 18 -6.02 6.21 -7.84
N LEU A 19 -5.53 4.99 -8.08
CA LEU A 19 -4.18 4.63 -7.63
C LEU A 19 -3.14 5.43 -8.41
N ASP A 20 -2.03 5.76 -7.76
CA ASP A 20 -0.91 6.36 -8.46
C ASP A 20 -0.36 5.41 -9.55
N PRO A 21 0.43 5.92 -10.51
CA PRO A 21 0.89 5.12 -11.64
C PRO A 21 1.72 3.87 -11.25
N GLU A 22 2.46 3.92 -10.16
CA GLU A 22 3.31 2.81 -9.70
C GLU A 22 2.45 1.69 -9.12
N GLU A 23 1.53 2.02 -8.21
CA GLU A 23 0.60 1.05 -7.63
C GLU A 23 -0.41 0.53 -8.66
N ALA A 24 -0.83 1.36 -9.62
CA ALA A 24 -1.66 0.94 -10.74
C ALA A 24 -0.94 -0.09 -11.64
N HIS A 25 0.36 0.12 -11.92
CA HIS A 25 1.18 -0.84 -12.65
C HIS A 25 1.35 -2.14 -11.86
N HIS A 26 1.70 -2.04 -10.58
CA HIS A 26 1.85 -3.19 -9.70
C HIS A 26 0.56 -4.02 -9.63
N LEU A 27 -0.60 -3.37 -9.50
CA LEU A 27 -1.90 -4.05 -9.47
C LEU A 27 -2.19 -4.79 -10.78
N ARG A 28 -2.04 -4.09 -11.93
CA ARG A 28 -2.46 -4.57 -13.24
C ARG A 28 -1.50 -5.58 -13.87
N GLU A 29 -0.21 -5.31 -13.85
CA GLU A 29 0.78 -6.09 -14.62
C GLU A 29 1.45 -7.16 -13.77
N VAL A 30 1.75 -6.84 -12.50
CA VAL A 30 2.49 -7.73 -11.59
C VAL A 30 1.53 -8.64 -10.84
N ARG A 31 0.54 -8.05 -10.15
CA ARG A 31 -0.46 -8.80 -9.37
C ARG A 31 -1.61 -9.33 -10.23
N ARG A 32 -1.82 -8.75 -11.42
CA ARG A 32 -2.85 -9.13 -12.41
C ARG A 32 -4.26 -9.19 -11.84
N ILE A 33 -4.56 -8.26 -10.94
CA ILE A 33 -5.86 -8.13 -10.29
C ILE A 33 -6.83 -7.44 -11.26
N SER A 34 -8.05 -7.96 -11.31
CA SER A 34 -9.13 -7.52 -12.19
C SER A 34 -10.16 -6.67 -11.45
N SER A 35 -11.00 -5.96 -12.21
CA SER A 35 -12.17 -5.28 -11.65
C SER A 35 -13.10 -6.27 -10.95
N GLY A 36 -13.63 -5.87 -9.79
CA GLY A 36 -14.51 -6.67 -8.94
C GLY A 36 -13.80 -7.38 -7.79
N GLU A 37 -12.47 -7.50 -7.84
CA GLU A 37 -11.69 -8.15 -6.80
C GLU A 37 -11.46 -7.25 -5.57
N GLU A 38 -11.26 -7.88 -4.42
CA GLU A 38 -10.94 -7.21 -3.16
C GLU A 38 -9.41 -7.07 -2.99
N VAL A 39 -9.00 -5.89 -2.52
CA VAL A 39 -7.61 -5.57 -2.15
C VAL A 39 -7.57 -4.85 -0.81
N ARG A 40 -6.37 -4.62 -0.28
CA ARG A 40 -6.14 -3.78 0.90
C ARG A 40 -5.43 -2.49 0.50
N LEU A 41 -5.86 -1.37 1.08
CA LEU A 41 -5.22 -0.08 0.91
C LEU A 41 -4.58 0.38 2.23
N LEU A 42 -3.32 0.80 2.18
CA LEU A 42 -2.55 1.29 3.32
C LEU A 42 -2.30 2.79 3.19
N ASP A 43 -2.61 3.56 4.23
CA ASP A 43 -2.41 5.02 4.21
C ASP A 43 -1.04 5.52 4.69
N GLY A 44 -0.18 4.61 5.15
CA GLY A 44 1.12 4.93 5.76
C GLY A 44 1.01 5.62 7.13
N ARG A 45 -0.20 5.79 7.67
CA ARG A 45 -0.49 6.37 8.99
C ARG A 45 -1.10 5.33 9.93
N GLY A 46 -0.90 4.05 9.61
CA GLY A 46 -1.35 2.90 10.40
C GLY A 46 -2.75 2.41 10.06
N ARG A 47 -3.48 2.99 9.10
CA ARG A 47 -4.82 2.50 8.73
C ARG A 47 -4.76 1.62 7.48
N GLU A 48 -5.49 0.51 7.53
CA GLU A 48 -5.69 -0.41 6.43
C GLU A 48 -7.18 -0.54 6.12
N PHE A 49 -7.55 -0.43 4.85
CA PHE A 49 -8.94 -0.51 4.39
C PHE A 49 -9.14 -1.75 3.51
N VAL A 50 -10.29 -2.39 3.64
CA VAL A 50 -10.85 -3.25 2.58
C VAL A 50 -11.22 -2.34 1.42
N ALA A 51 -10.82 -2.68 0.20
CA ALA A 51 -11.21 -1.95 -0.98
C ALA A 51 -11.60 -2.87 -2.14
N ARG A 52 -12.53 -2.39 -2.96
CA ARG A 52 -12.94 -3.05 -4.20
C ARG A 52 -12.26 -2.39 -5.39
N VAL A 53 -11.70 -3.18 -6.30
CA VAL A 53 -11.22 -2.67 -7.59
C VAL A 53 -12.43 -2.40 -8.48
N LEU A 54 -12.68 -1.14 -8.83
CA LEU A 54 -13.81 -0.76 -9.69
C LEU A 54 -13.45 -0.82 -11.17
N ARG A 55 -12.23 -0.41 -11.53
CA ARG A 55 -11.78 -0.34 -12.92
C ARG A 55 -10.29 -0.65 -13.00
N VAL A 56 -9.92 -1.46 -13.97
CA VAL A 56 -8.53 -1.69 -14.36
C VAL A 56 -8.40 -1.38 -15.84
N SER A 57 -7.57 -0.40 -16.17
CA SER A 57 -7.29 -0.04 -17.56
C SER A 57 -5.83 0.35 -17.74
N ARG A 58 -5.43 0.61 -18.99
CA ARG A 58 -4.11 1.19 -19.27
C ARG A 58 -3.96 2.63 -18.82
N ARG A 59 -5.08 3.35 -18.67
CA ARG A 59 -5.10 4.77 -18.31
C ARG A 59 -5.07 4.97 -16.81
N GLU A 60 -5.95 4.26 -16.11
CA GLU A 60 -6.21 4.44 -14.69
C GLU A 60 -6.59 3.09 -14.04
N VAL A 61 -6.35 3.00 -12.74
CA VAL A 61 -6.90 1.97 -11.87
C VAL A 61 -7.70 2.66 -10.78
N LEU A 62 -9.00 2.36 -10.71
CA LEU A 62 -9.91 2.96 -9.75
C LEU A 62 -10.28 1.93 -8.69
N VAL A 63 -10.18 2.32 -7.43
CA VAL A 63 -10.51 1.50 -6.26
C VAL A 63 -11.49 2.24 -5.35
N LEU A 64 -12.33 1.51 -4.65
CA LEU A 64 -13.26 2.03 -3.66
C LEU A 64 -12.90 1.45 -2.29
N PRO A 65 -12.35 2.25 -1.36
CA PRO A 65 -12.20 1.85 0.04
C PRO A 65 -13.60 1.69 0.65
N GLU A 66 -13.95 0.48 1.08
CA GLU A 66 -15.30 0.15 1.57
C GLU A 66 -15.39 0.15 3.10
N THR A 67 -14.35 -0.31 3.80
CA THR A 67 -14.40 -0.43 5.27
C THR A 67 -12.99 -0.40 5.86
N LEU A 68 -12.81 0.33 6.98
CA LEU A 68 -11.61 0.24 7.79
C LEU A 68 -11.41 -1.18 8.36
N ALA A 69 -10.35 -1.85 7.94
CA ALA A 69 -10.04 -3.23 8.35
C ALA A 69 -9.20 -3.30 9.63
N ARG A 70 -8.23 -2.38 9.74
CA ARG A 70 -7.23 -2.41 10.81
C ARG A 70 -6.72 -1.01 11.09
N THR A 71 -6.40 -0.74 12.35
CA THR A 71 -5.62 0.42 12.78
C THR A 71 -4.46 -0.07 13.62
N GLU A 72 -3.26 0.17 13.15
CA GLU A 72 -2.00 -0.10 13.84
C GLU A 72 -1.60 1.16 14.60
N PRO A 73 -1.49 1.11 15.94
CA PRO A 73 -1.01 2.25 16.69
C PRO A 73 0.47 2.51 16.37
N HIS A 74 0.86 3.79 16.30
CA HIS A 74 2.27 4.12 16.24
C HIS A 74 3.01 3.61 17.49
N PRO A 75 4.26 3.16 17.36
CA PRO A 75 5.09 2.83 18.51
C PRO A 75 5.13 3.99 19.51
N PRO A 76 5.17 3.71 20.83
CA PRO A 76 5.19 4.77 21.85
C PRO A 76 6.53 5.53 21.92
N PHE A 77 7.44 5.28 20.97
CA PHE A 77 8.75 5.89 20.87
C PHE A 77 9.04 6.28 19.42
N ARG A 78 9.90 7.28 19.25
CA ARG A 78 10.48 7.63 17.96
C ARG A 78 11.81 6.90 17.81
N LEU A 79 11.94 6.08 16.76
CA LEU A 79 13.20 5.47 16.36
C LEU A 79 13.79 6.27 15.20
N GLU A 80 15.03 6.73 15.35
CA GLU A 80 15.78 7.42 14.31
C GLU A 80 17.10 6.69 14.09
N LEU A 81 17.34 6.21 12.87
CA LEU A 81 18.52 5.41 12.51
C LEU A 81 19.49 6.26 11.70
N LEU A 82 20.66 6.55 12.26
CA LEU A 82 21.76 7.22 11.56
C LEU A 82 22.73 6.16 11.04
N LEU A 83 22.77 5.99 9.72
CA LEU A 83 23.49 4.88 9.09
C LEU A 83 24.56 5.39 8.13
N PRO A 84 25.77 4.79 8.12
CA PRO A 84 26.71 5.01 7.03
C PRO A 84 26.21 4.32 5.76
N LEU A 85 26.70 4.75 4.59
CA LEU A 85 26.43 4.03 3.34
C LEU A 85 27.06 2.64 3.41
N LEU A 86 26.21 1.61 3.34
CA LEU A 86 26.64 0.22 3.40
C LEU A 86 26.87 -0.34 1.99
N LYS A 87 27.86 -1.22 1.86
CA LYS A 87 28.17 -1.90 0.58
C LYS A 87 27.29 -3.14 0.38
N GLY A 88 27.06 -3.49 -0.88
CA GLY A 88 26.54 -4.80 -1.29
C GLY A 88 25.11 -5.08 -0.88
N GLY A 89 24.19 -4.13 -1.12
CA GLY A 89 22.75 -4.33 -0.89
C GLY A 89 22.31 -4.27 0.58
N ARG A 90 23.25 -4.00 1.50
CA ARG A 90 22.98 -4.01 2.95
C ARG A 90 22.12 -2.83 3.40
N THR A 91 22.11 -1.74 2.64
CA THR A 91 21.26 -0.58 2.93
C THR A 91 19.80 -0.94 2.74
N GLU A 92 19.48 -1.60 1.62
CA GLU A 92 18.13 -2.05 1.26
C GLU A 92 17.61 -3.07 2.27
N PHE A 93 18.44 -4.05 2.63
CA PHE A 93 18.12 -5.02 3.68
C PHE A 93 17.81 -4.33 5.02
N LEU A 94 18.61 -3.32 5.40
CA LEU A 94 18.40 -2.61 6.66
C LEU A 94 17.10 -1.80 6.62
N VAL A 95 16.81 -1.10 5.51
CA VAL A 95 15.55 -0.36 5.33
C VAL A 95 14.35 -1.29 5.45
N GLU A 96 14.41 -2.48 4.85
CA GLU A 96 13.37 -3.51 4.99
C GLU A 96 13.17 -3.89 6.46
N LYS A 97 14.24 -4.30 7.16
CA LYS A 97 14.16 -4.77 8.55
C LYS A 97 13.88 -3.69 9.58
N ALA A 98 14.17 -2.44 9.28
CA ALA A 98 13.79 -1.31 10.13
C ALA A 98 12.32 -0.92 9.95
N THR A 99 11.67 -1.36 8.87
CA THR A 99 10.26 -1.08 8.56
C THR A 99 9.33 -2.21 8.97
N GLU A 100 9.79 -3.47 8.94
CA GLU A 100 9.10 -4.65 9.50
C GLU A 100 8.79 -4.52 11.01
#